data_AF-A0A8I1R695-F1
#
_entry.id   AF-A0A8I1R695-F1
#
_cell.length_a   1.000
_cell.length_b   1.000
_cell.length_c   1.000
_cell.angle_alpha   90.00
_cell.angle_beta   90.00
_cell.angle_gamma   90.00
#
_symmetry.space_group_name_H-M   'P 1'
#
loop_
_entity.id
_entity.type
_entity.pdbx_description
1 polymer ?
#
loop_
_entity_poly.entity_id
_entity_poly.type
_entity_poly.pdbx_seq_one_letter_code
_entity_poly.pdbx_strand_id
1 'polypeptide(L)'
;MRNGAFGVYEDPVLMFRRFDAMPKELRRVHALAPFHMHMGKAAKRLDVYRSAGATIEKMRTAEIFLMCKLLQEEAARTYGPEHPDAQRSRLEGRARRVLRGSTAGGGRA
;
A
#
# COMPACT_ATOMS: atom_id res chain seq x y z
N MET A 1 -16.20 -9.72 -26.69
CA MET A 1 -16.23 -8.49 -25.85
C MET A 1 -15.03 -8.54 -24.92
N ARG A 2 -14.06 -7.61 -25.06
CA ARG A 2 -12.81 -7.61 -24.28
C ARG A 2 -13.05 -6.95 -22.92
N ASN A 3 -12.93 -7.71 -21.83
CA ASN A 3 -12.91 -7.18 -20.47
C ASN A 3 -11.54 -6.52 -20.21
N GLY A 4 -11.38 -5.25 -20.59
CA GLY A 4 -10.21 -4.41 -20.34
C GLY A 4 -10.37 -3.47 -19.13
N ALA A 5 -11.01 -3.93 -18.06
CA ALA A 5 -11.45 -3.07 -16.96
C ALA A 5 -10.40 -2.90 -15.84
N PHE A 6 -9.18 -2.44 -16.13
CA PHE A 6 -8.26 -1.87 -15.13
C PHE A 6 -7.35 -0.79 -15.73
N GLY A 7 -7.96 0.25 -16.26
CA GLY A 7 -7.26 1.47 -16.63
C GLY A 7 -8.23 2.63 -16.48
N VAL A 8 -8.37 3.18 -15.28
CA VAL A 8 -9.02 4.48 -15.17
C VAL A 8 -8.08 5.45 -15.86
N TYR A 9 -8.45 5.90 -17.06
CA TYR A 9 -7.71 6.92 -17.78
C TYR A 9 -7.72 8.19 -16.94
N GLU A 10 -6.60 8.45 -16.28
CA GLU A 10 -6.34 9.68 -15.55
C GLU A 10 -5.44 10.53 -16.44
N ASP A 11 -5.79 11.80 -16.61
CA ASP A 11 -4.93 12.77 -17.31
C ASP A 11 -3.50 12.69 -16.71
N PRO A 12 -2.47 12.36 -17.52
CA PRO A 12 -1.10 12.22 -17.03
C PRO A 12 -0.60 13.46 -16.30
N VAL A 13 -0.95 14.67 -16.77
CA VAL A 13 -0.55 15.93 -16.14
C VAL A 13 -1.17 16.06 -14.76
N LEU A 14 -2.45 15.72 -14.63
CA LEU A 14 -3.15 15.76 -13.35
C LEU A 14 -2.63 14.68 -12.39
N MET A 15 -2.30 13.50 -12.90
CA MET A 15 -1.69 12.42 -12.14
C MET A 15 -0.36 12.87 -11.54
N PHE A 16 0.54 13.45 -12.35
CA PHE A 16 1.83 13.97 -11.88
C PHE A 16 1.64 15.09 -10.84
N ARG A 17 0.76 16.05 -11.09
CA ARG A 17 0.47 17.13 -10.12
C ARG A 17 -0.01 16.59 -8.78
N ARG A 18 -0.90 15.59 -8.78
CA ARG A 18 -1.39 14.94 -7.55
C ARG A 18 -0.29 14.20 -6.82
N PHE A 19 0.56 13.49 -7.56
CA PHE A 19 1.71 12.80 -6.99
C PHE A 19 2.68 13.79 -6.34
N ASP A 20 3.05 14.86 -7.02
CA ASP A 20 3.98 15.88 -6.51
C ASP A 20 3.44 16.69 -5.32
N ALA A 21 2.12 16.84 -5.22
CA ALA A 21 1.47 17.47 -4.08
C ALA A 21 1.50 16.63 -2.78
N MET A 22 1.92 15.36 -2.85
CA MET A 22 2.01 14.48 -1.69
C MET A 22 3.30 14.76 -0.87
N PRO A 23 3.25 14.58 0.47
CA PRO A 23 4.46 14.50 1.30
C PRO A 23 5.45 13.47 0.75
N LYS A 24 6.75 13.73 0.91
CA LYS A 24 7.84 12.90 0.36
C LYS A 24 7.74 11.43 0.81
N GLU A 25 7.33 11.21 2.05
CA GLU A 25 7.14 9.90 2.65
C GLU A 25 6.03 9.11 1.94
N LEU A 26 4.94 9.77 1.55
CA LEU A 26 3.82 9.16 0.86
C LEU A 26 4.13 8.94 -0.62
N ARG A 27 4.84 9.89 -1.27
CA ARG A 27 5.37 9.68 -2.62
C ARG A 27 6.22 8.42 -2.71
N ARG A 28 7.08 8.18 -1.72
CA ARG A 28 7.90 6.97 -1.68
C ARG A 28 7.06 5.70 -1.56
N VAL A 29 5.98 5.71 -0.78
CA VAL A 29 5.06 4.57 -0.67
C VAL A 29 4.36 4.31 -2.01
N HIS A 30 3.84 5.35 -2.66
CA HIS A 30 3.17 5.20 -3.96
C HIS A 30 4.11 4.80 -5.10
N ALA A 31 5.35 5.29 -5.11
CA ALA A 31 6.36 4.91 -6.11
C ALA A 31 6.81 3.44 -5.98
N LEU A 32 6.75 2.88 -4.76
CA LEU A 32 7.08 1.47 -4.48
C LEU A 32 5.86 0.55 -4.55
N ALA A 33 4.68 1.06 -4.90
CA ALA A 33 3.49 0.24 -5.03
C ALA A 33 3.68 -0.78 -6.16
N PRO A 34 3.34 -2.06 -5.95
CA PRO A 34 3.53 -3.09 -6.97
C PRO A 34 2.51 -3.03 -8.12
N PHE A 35 1.63 -2.02 -8.12
CA PHE A 35 0.61 -1.79 -9.13
C PHE A 35 0.30 -0.29 -9.23
N HIS A 36 -0.29 0.12 -10.35
CA HIS A 36 -0.71 1.50 -10.55
C HIS A 36 -1.86 1.87 -9.61
N MET A 37 -1.54 2.78 -8.68
CA MET A 37 -2.53 3.40 -7.81
C MET A 37 -3.20 4.56 -8.54
N HIS A 38 -4.53 4.63 -8.48
CA HIS A 38 -5.26 5.78 -9.03
C HIS A 38 -5.03 7.02 -8.15
N MET A 39 -4.36 8.04 -8.71
CA MET A 39 -3.92 9.22 -7.96
C MET A 39 -5.10 10.10 -7.50
N GLY A 40 -6.18 10.17 -8.27
CA GLY A 40 -7.41 10.86 -7.85
C GLY A 40 -8.05 10.26 -6.61
N LYS A 41 -8.07 8.92 -6.48
CA LYS A 41 -8.54 8.26 -5.26
C LYS A 41 -7.56 8.45 -4.10
N ALA A 42 -6.26 8.42 -4.38
CA ALA A 42 -5.22 8.69 -3.38
C ALA A 42 -5.35 10.12 -2.81
N ALA A 43 -5.45 11.14 -3.66
CA ALA A 43 -5.63 12.53 -3.25
C ALA A 43 -6.84 12.71 -2.32
N LYS A 44 -8.00 12.15 -2.69
CA LYS A 44 -9.21 12.19 -1.83
C LYS A 44 -8.98 11.57 -0.44
N ARG A 45 -8.27 10.43 -0.36
CA ARG A 45 -7.95 9.80 0.93
C ARG A 45 -7.00 10.66 1.76
N LEU A 46 -5.98 11.25 1.12
CA LEU A 46 -5.05 12.14 1.79
C LEU A 46 -5.76 13.37 2.37
N ASP A 47 -6.73 13.93 1.65
CA ASP A 47 -7.55 15.03 2.14
C ASP A 47 -8.36 14.61 3.37
N VAL A 48 -8.99 13.43 3.35
CA VAL A 48 -9.68 12.87 4.53
C VAL A 48 -8.74 12.71 5.72
N TYR A 49 -7.53 12.18 5.51
CA TYR A 49 -6.56 12.04 6.59
C TYR A 49 -6.10 13.39 7.15
N ARG A 50 -5.89 14.39 6.28
CA ARG A 50 -5.53 15.76 6.70
C ARG A 50 -6.66 16.40 7.49
N SER A 51 -7.90 16.30 7.02
CA SER A 51 -9.09 16.81 7.72
C SER A 51 -9.29 16.13 9.08
N ALA A 52 -8.91 14.86 9.21
CA ALA A 52 -8.93 14.14 10.48
C ALA A 52 -7.72 14.45 11.40
N GLY A 53 -6.83 15.36 11.02
CA GLY A 53 -5.64 15.70 11.80
C GLY A 53 -4.62 14.56 11.92
N ALA A 54 -4.61 13.61 10.97
CA ALA A 54 -3.66 12.50 11.01
C ALA A 54 -2.22 13.00 10.78
N THR A 55 -1.26 12.40 11.46
CA THR A 55 0.16 12.64 11.19
C THR A 55 0.58 11.94 9.91
N ILE A 56 1.66 12.41 9.27
CA ILE A 56 2.22 11.79 8.05
C ILE A 56 2.52 10.30 8.28
N GLU A 57 2.98 9.92 9.47
CA GLU A 57 3.23 8.52 9.82
C GLU A 57 1.96 7.66 9.85
N LYS A 58 0.86 8.18 10.40
CA LYS A 58 -0.44 7.49 10.37
C LYS A 58 -0.94 7.32 8.94
N MET A 59 -0.82 8.37 8.11
CA MET A 59 -1.17 8.30 6.69
C MET A 59 -0.36 7.24 5.95
N ARG A 60 0.96 7.22 6.18
CA ARG A 60 1.89 6.25 5.59
C ARG A 60 1.49 4.82 5.93
N THR A 61 1.20 4.57 7.20
CA THR A 61 0.77 3.26 7.69
C THR A 61 -0.56 2.85 7.07
N ALA A 62 -1.51 3.78 6.97
CA ALA A 62 -2.81 3.52 6.35
C ALA A 62 -2.71 3.19 4.85
N GLU A 63 -1.89 3.90 4.07
CA GLU A 63 -1.70 3.60 2.65
C GLU A 63 -1.00 2.24 2.45
N ILE A 64 0.00 1.90 3.27
CA ILE A 64 0.64 0.57 3.21
C ILE A 64 -0.38 -0.53 3.51
N PHE A 65 -1.22 -0.34 4.54
CA PHE A 65 -2.27 -1.29 4.89
C PHE A 65 -3.25 -1.48 3.73
N LEU A 66 -3.69 -0.37 3.13
CA LEU A 66 -4.59 -0.39 1.99
C LEU A 66 -3.98 -1.15 0.79
N MET A 67 -2.73 -0.87 0.44
CA MET A 67 -2.05 -1.58 -0.66
C MET A 67 -1.96 -3.08 -0.40
N CYS A 68 -1.66 -3.48 0.84
CA CYS A 68 -1.63 -4.89 1.22
C CYS A 68 -3.01 -5.53 1.09
N LYS A 69 -4.07 -4.84 1.54
CA LYS A 69 -5.45 -5.32 1.45
C LYS A 69 -5.89 -5.48 -0.01
N LEU A 70 -5.59 -4.50 -0.87
CA LEU A 70 -5.94 -4.56 -2.29
C LEU A 70 -5.28 -5.76 -2.98
N LEU A 71 -4.03 -6.08 -2.65
CA LEU A 71 -3.36 -7.28 -3.17
C LEU A 71 -4.04 -8.57 -2.74
N GLN A 72 -4.53 -8.64 -1.50
CA GLN A 72 -5.26 -9.82 -1.01
C GLN A 72 -6.61 -9.96 -1.68
N GLU A 73 -7.36 -8.86 -1.82
CA GLU A 73 -8.64 -8.84 -2.52
C GLU A 73 -8.47 -9.27 -3.99
N GLU A 74 -7.40 -8.83 -4.64
CA GLU A 74 -7.09 -9.24 -6.01
C GLU A 74 -6.68 -10.71 -6.10
N ALA A 75 -5.87 -11.19 -5.15
CA ALA A 75 -5.50 -12.60 -5.06
C ALA A 75 -6.74 -13.49 -4.83
N ALA A 76 -7.66 -13.07 -3.95
CA ALA A 76 -8.92 -13.76 -3.70
C ALA A 76 -9.80 -13.80 -4.95
N ARG A 77 -9.85 -12.70 -5.72
CA ARG A 77 -10.61 -12.64 -6.98
C ARG A 77 -9.99 -13.51 -8.07
N THR A 78 -8.66 -13.55 -8.15
CA THR A 78 -7.93 -14.22 -9.24
C THR A 78 -7.78 -15.72 -9.00
N TYR A 79 -7.43 -16.12 -7.77
CA TYR A 79 -7.09 -17.49 -7.42
C TYR A 79 -8.15 -18.19 -6.55
N GLY A 80 -9.16 -17.43 -6.08
CA GLY A 80 -10.18 -17.91 -5.14
C GLY A 80 -9.84 -17.59 -3.68
N PRO A 81 -10.87 -17.56 -2.80
CA PRO A 81 -10.71 -17.15 -1.39
C PRO A 81 -9.89 -18.14 -0.55
N GLU A 82 -9.86 -19.41 -0.92
CA GLU A 82 -9.10 -20.45 -0.22
C GLU A 82 -7.61 -20.50 -0.62
N HIS A 83 -7.19 -19.69 -1.58
CA HIS A 83 -5.81 -19.68 -2.04
C HIS A 83 -4.88 -19.13 -0.94
N PRO A 84 -3.69 -19.72 -0.69
CA PRO A 84 -2.77 -19.25 0.34
C PRO A 84 -2.43 -17.76 0.24
N ASP A 85 -2.31 -17.21 -0.97
CA ASP A 85 -2.04 -15.78 -1.17
C ASP A 85 -3.24 -14.87 -0.86
N ALA A 86 -4.46 -15.37 -0.93
CA ALA A 86 -5.67 -14.65 -0.55
C ALA A 86 -5.83 -14.61 0.99
N GLN A 87 -5.47 -15.69 1.67
CA GLN A 87 -5.54 -15.80 3.13
C GLN A 87 -4.37 -15.15 3.86
N ARG A 88 -3.20 -15.03 3.21
CA ARG A 88 -1.98 -14.56 3.88
C ARG A 88 -1.95 -13.04 4.03
N SER A 89 -1.97 -12.58 5.28
CA SER A 89 -1.64 -11.19 5.62
C SER A 89 -0.17 -10.87 5.32
N ARG A 90 0.04 -9.96 4.35
CA ARG A 90 1.38 -9.44 4.02
C ARG A 90 1.96 -8.54 5.11
N LEU A 91 1.14 -8.12 6.07
CA LEU A 91 1.55 -7.33 7.22
C LEU A 91 2.07 -8.21 8.36
N GLU A 92 1.44 -9.37 8.60
CA GLU A 92 1.83 -10.32 9.66
C GLU A 92 3.19 -10.97 9.41
N GLY A 93 3.56 -11.17 8.14
CA GLY A 93 4.87 -11.72 7.77
C GLY A 93 6.06 -10.84 8.17
N ARG A 94 5.86 -9.53 8.40
CA ARG A 94 6.93 -8.60 8.80
C ARG A 94 7.23 -8.67 10.30
N ALA A 95 6.22 -8.91 11.15
CA ALA A 95 6.41 -9.03 12.59
C ALA A 95 7.35 -10.20 12.97
N ARG A 96 7.27 -11.34 12.27
CA ARG A 96 8.17 -12.50 12.49
C ARG A 96 9.62 -12.24 12.10
N ARG A 97 9.88 -11.37 11.11
CA ARG A 97 11.25 -11.07 10.66
C ARG A 97 11.98 -10.12 11.62
N VAL A 98 11.25 -9.20 12.26
CA VAL A 98 11.81 -8.31 13.30
C VAL A 98 12.18 -9.09 14.56
N LEU A 99 11.35 -10.04 14.99
CA LEU A 99 11.62 -10.87 16.17
C LEU A 99 12.79 -11.86 15.99
N ARG A 100 13.09 -12.31 14.76
CA ARG A 100 14.25 -13.17 14.48
C ARG A 100 15.58 -12.42 14.34
N GLY A 101 15.56 -11.09 14.22
CA GLY A 101 16.77 -10.26 14.16
C GLY A 101 17.28 -9.77 15.52
N SER A 102 16.52 -9.99 16.60
CA SER A 102 16.80 -9.40 17.91
C SER A 102 17.51 -10.34 18.91
N THR A 103 17.90 -11.55 18.51
CA THR A 103 18.55 -12.55 19.39
C THR A 103 19.95 -12.98 18.94
N ALA A 104 20.62 -12.21 18.08
CA ALA A 104 22.04 -12.43 17.74
C ALA A 104 22.93 -11.40 18.44
N GLY A 105 23.01 -11.50 19.77
CA GLY A 105 23.81 -10.62 20.62
C GLY A 105 24.11 -11.23 21.99
N GLY A 106 24.36 -12.54 22.05
CA GLY A 106 24.85 -13.23 23.25
C GLY A 106 26.34 -13.50 23.09
N GLY A 107 27.16 -12.61 23.65
CA GLY A 107 28.61 -12.74 23.67
C GLY A 107 29.04 -14.01 24.41
N ARG A 108 29.98 -14.72 23.79
CA ARG A 108 30.77 -15.77 24.42
C ARG A 108 31.58 -15.15 25.57
N ALA A 109 31.46 -15.75 26.75
CA ALA A 109 32.52 -15.74 27.76
C ALA A 109 33.30 -17.05 27.62
#